data_AF-A0A1Y5PRV5-F1
#
_entry.id   AF-A0A1Y5PRV5-F1
#
_cell.length_a   1.000
_cell.length_b   1.000
_cell.length_c   1.000
_cell.angle_alpha   90.00
_cell.angle_beta   90.00
_cell.angle_gamma   90.00
#
_symmetry.space_group_name_H-M   'P 1'
#
loop_
_entity.id
_entity.type
_entity.pdbx_description
1 polymer ?
#
loop_
_entity_poly.entity_id
_entity_poly.type
_entity_poly.pdbx_seq_one_letter_code
_entity_poly.pdbx_strand_id
1 'polypeptide(L)' 'MFDPDREKPSADYLLRAMAIMKSMDAGANLISEISYATALPVTTVIRTAAILADDRIIKATLVGSDVELSFIRRGLPLQP' A
#
# COMPACT_ATOMS: atom_id res chain seq x y z
N MET A 1 -11.93 12.48 14.60
CA MET A 1 -10.99 12.90 15.66
C MET A 1 -9.61 12.93 15.01
N PHE A 2 -9.01 14.11 14.88
CA PHE A 2 -7.67 14.30 14.32
C PHE A 2 -6.69 14.06 15.47
N ASP A 3 -5.79 13.09 15.34
CA ASP A 3 -4.80 12.78 16.37
C ASP A 3 -3.62 13.78 16.26
N PRO A 4 -3.38 14.64 17.26
CA PRO A 4 -2.29 15.62 17.23
C PRO A 4 -0.89 14.98 17.33
N ASP A 5 -0.79 13.69 17.65
CA ASP A 5 0.46 12.92 17.73
C ASP A 5 0.74 12.09 16.48
N ARG A 6 0.12 12.42 15.32
CA ARG A 6 0.43 11.77 14.04
C ARG A 6 1.91 12.06 13.70
N GLU A 7 2.82 11.21 14.21
CA GLU A 7 4.26 11.25 13.94
C GLU A 7 4.41 11.52 12.45
N LYS A 8 5.17 12.57 12.11
CA LYS A 8 5.50 12.82 10.71
C LYS A 8 6.01 11.50 10.12
N PRO A 9 5.47 11.05 8.99
CA PRO A 9 5.86 9.75 8.44
C PRO A 9 7.38 9.70 8.34
N SER A 10 7.99 8.74 9.03
CA SER A 10 9.44 8.62 9.05
C SER A 10 9.96 8.38 7.63
N ALA A 11 11.21 8.77 7.36
CA ALA A 11 11.84 8.52 6.06
C ALA A 11 11.75 7.03 5.68
N ASP A 12 11.95 6.14 6.66
CA ASP A 12 11.78 4.69 6.53
C ASP A 12 10.37 4.27 6.10
N TYR A 13 9.33 4.89 6.66
CA TYR A 13 7.96 4.61 6.25
C TYR A 13 7.74 5.00 4.79
N LEU A 14 8.18 6.19 4.38
CA LEU A 14 8.03 6.67 3.01
C LEU A 14 8.75 5.75 2.01
N LEU A 15 9.96 5.28 2.35
CA LEU A 15 10.69 4.34 1.51
C LEU A 15 9.94 3.01 1.34
N ARG A 16 9.37 2.46 2.43
CA ARG A 16 8.58 1.22 2.39
C ARG A 16 7.29 1.40 1.59
N ALA A 17 6.59 2.51 1.79
CA ALA A 17 5.39 2.84 1.04
C ALA A 17 5.67 2.95 -0.47
N MET A 18 6.74 3.64 -0.85
CA MET A 18 7.16 3.74 -2.25
C MET A 18 7.55 2.39 -2.84
N ALA A 19 8.25 1.54 -2.08
CA ALA A 19 8.61 0.19 -2.54
C ALA A 19 7.35 -0.65 -2.82
N ILE A 20 6.37 -0.64 -1.91
CA ILE A 20 5.10 -1.34 -2.09
C ILE A 20 4.34 -0.83 -3.32
N MET A 21 4.17 0.48 -3.45
CA MET A 21 3.47 1.07 -4.60
C MET A 21 4.16 0.75 -5.92
N LYS A 22 5.50 0.80 -5.96
CA LYS A 22 6.29 0.43 -7.15
C LYS A 22 6.13 -1.05 -7.51
N SER A 23 6.05 -1.93 -6.51
CA SER A 23 5.76 -3.36 -6.75
C SER A 23 4.36 -3.58 -7.32
N MET A 24 3.36 -2.83 -6.85
CA MET A 24 2.01 -2.85 -7.41
C MET A 24 1.98 -2.36 -8.86
N ASP A 25 2.70 -1.27 -9.18
CA ASP A 25 2.85 -0.80 -10.56
C ASP A 25 3.53 -1.83 -11.48
N ALA A 26 4.42 -2.67 -10.91
CA ALA A 26 5.07 -3.77 -11.61
C ALA A 26 4.21 -5.05 -11.69
N GLY A 27 3.00 -5.05 -11.13
CA GLY A 27 2.03 -6.14 -11.21
C GLY A 27 1.98 -7.09 -10.02
N ALA A 28 2.79 -6.88 -8.97
CA ALA A 28 2.68 -7.63 -7.72
C ALA A 28 1.60 -7.01 -6.83
N ASN A 29 0.42 -7.62 -6.78
CA ASN A 29 -0.74 -7.06 -6.09
C ASN A 29 -1.10 -7.83 -4.82
N LEU A 30 -0.66 -9.08 -4.66
CA LEU A 30 -0.88 -9.83 -3.43
C LEU A 30 0.16 -9.47 -2.35
N ILE A 31 -0.22 -9.51 -1.07
CA ILE A 31 0.72 -9.21 0.02
C ILE A 31 1.92 -10.15 0.01
N SER A 32 1.73 -11.44 -0.31
CA SER A 32 2.85 -12.39 -0.43
C SER A 32 3.80 -12.04 -1.57
N GLU A 33 3.27 -11.66 -2.75
CA GLU A 33 4.05 -11.25 -3.92
C GLU A 33 4.83 -9.97 -3.65
N ILE A 34 4.20 -8.98 -3.01
CA ILE A 34 4.83 -7.71 -2.64
C ILE A 34 5.94 -7.96 -1.61
N SER A 35 5.68 -8.80 -0.60
CA SER A 35 6.69 -9.20 0.38
C SER A 35 7.91 -9.83 -0.29
N TYR A 36 7.68 -10.75 -1.23
CA TYR A 36 8.75 -11.38 -2.01
C TYR A 36 9.52 -10.36 -2.86
N ALA A 37 8.81 -9.51 -3.62
CA ALA A 37 9.41 -8.54 -4.54
C ALA A 37 10.21 -7.43 -3.85
N THR A 38 9.80 -7.04 -2.64
CA THR A 38 10.44 -5.96 -1.85
C THR A 38 11.44 -6.47 -0.82
N ALA A 39 11.51 -7.78 -0.60
CA ALA A 39 12.21 -8.42 0.52
C ALA A 39 11.78 -7.90 1.91
N LEU A 40 10.61 -7.28 2.01
CA LEU A 40 10.03 -6.84 3.27
C LEU A 40 9.26 -7.99 3.94
N PRO A 41 9.28 -8.12 5.27
CA PRO A 41 8.41 -9.06 5.97
C PRO A 41 6.93 -8.78 5.68
N VAL A 42 6.12 -9.84 5.56
CA VAL A 42 4.66 -9.75 5.38
C VAL A 42 4.01 -8.81 6.39
N THR A 43 4.42 -8.86 7.66
CA THR A 43 3.91 -7.98 8.72
C THR A 43 4.22 -6.50 8.48
N THR A 44 5.36 -6.19 7.89
CA THR A 44 5.75 -4.83 7.47
C THR A 44 4.91 -4.36 6.29
N VAL A 45 4.68 -5.23 5.30
CA VAL A 45 3.81 -4.95 4.15
C VAL A 45 2.39 -4.65 4.63
N ILE A 46 1.82 -5.51 5.48
CA ILE A 46 0.48 -5.32 6.07
C ILE A 46 0.39 -3.98 6.80
N ARG A 47 1.35 -3.67 7.68
CA ARG A 47 1.32 -2.43 8.46
C ARG A 47 1.37 -1.19 7.57
N THR A 48 2.24 -1.21 6.57
CA THR A 48 2.41 -0.08 5.64
C THR A 48 1.17 0.06 4.75
N ALA A 49 0.65 -1.06 4.23
CA ALA A 49 -0.56 -1.09 3.42
C ALA A 49 -1.80 -0.62 4.20
N ALA A 50 -1.90 -0.94 5.49
CA ALA A 50 -2.99 -0.47 6.35
C ALA A 50 -2.99 1.06 6.48
N ILE A 51 -1.82 1.69 6.61
CA ILE A 51 -1.71 3.15 6.65
C ILE A 51 -2.05 3.74 5.28
N LEU A 52 -1.53 3.17 4.18
CA LEU A 52 -1.89 3.60 2.82
C LEU A 52 -3.39 3.46 2.53
N ALA A 53 -4.05 2.45 3.10
CA ALA A 53 -5.48 2.26 2.98
C ALA A 53 -6.28 3.28 3.83
N ASP A 54 -5.82 3.58 5.05
CA ASP A 54 -6.37 4.64 5.90
C ASP A 54 -6.29 6.02 5.21
N ASP A 55 -5.16 6.30 4.55
CA ASP A 55 -4.94 7.50 3.73
C ASP A 55 -5.70 7.46 2.38
N ARG A 56 -6.47 6.40 2.11
CA ARG A 56 -7.27 6.20 0.89
C ARG A 56 -6.46 6.23 -0.40
N ILE A 57 -5.23 5.74 -0.35
CA ILE A 57 -4.36 5.59 -1.53
C ILE A 57 -4.63 4.22 -2.18
N ILE A 58 -4.79 3.17 -1.37
CA ILE A 58 -5.03 1.81 -1.83
C ILE A 58 -6.27 1.20 -1.18
N LYS A 59 -6.81 0.16 -1.82
CA LYS A 59 -7.84 -0.72 -1.30
C LYS A 59 -7.25 -2.12 -1.12
N ALA A 60 -7.64 -2.79 -0.04
CA ALA A 60 -7.33 -4.20 0.22
C ALA A 60 -8.59 -5.07 0.06
N THR A 61 -8.47 -6.21 -0.60
CA THR A 61 -9.55 -7.22 -0.74
C THR A 61 -8.99 -8.61 -0.47
N LEU A 62 -9.70 -9.45 0.28
CA LEU A 62 -9.30 -10.84 0.48
C LEU A 62 -9.60 -11.64 -0.80
N VAL A 63 -8.58 -12.27 -1.38
CA VAL A 63 -8.66 -13.12 -2.58
C VAL A 63 -8.07 -14.48 -2.23
N GLY A 64 -8.94 -15.48 -2.06
CA GLY A 64 -8.53 -16.81 -1.61
C GLY A 64 -7.98 -16.77 -0.18
N SER A 65 -6.68 -17.03 -0.04
CA SER A 65 -5.97 -17.03 1.26
C SER A 65 -5.02 -15.84 1.44
N ASP A 66 -5.01 -14.89 0.51
CA ASP A 66 -4.14 -13.71 0.54
C ASP A 66 -4.94 -12.42 0.34
N VAL A 67 -4.30 -11.28 0.58
CA VAL A 67 -4.87 -9.96 0.41
C VAL A 67 -4.32 -9.32 -0.85
N GLU A 68 -5.21 -8.96 -1.76
CA GLU A 68 -4.92 -8.20 -2.96
C GLU A 68 -5.04 -6.70 -2.68
N LEU A 69 -4.02 -5.94 -3.08
CA LEU A 69 -3.94 -4.48 -3.01
C LEU A 69 -4.20 -3.88 -4.39
N SER A 70 -4.97 -2.79 -4.43
CA SER A 70 -5.24 -2.04 -5.67
C SER A 70 -5.26 -0.54 -5.39
N PHE A 71 -4.83 0.28 -6.34
CA PHE A 71 -4.94 1.73 -6.19
C PHE A 71 -6.40 2.18 -6.20
N ILE A 72 -6.75 3.10 -5.31
CA ILE A 72 -8.02 3.81 -5.41
C ILE A 72 -7.87 4.80 -6.56
N ARG A 73 -8.33 4.43 -7.77
CA ARG A 73 -8.41 5.36 -8.90
C ARG A 73 -9.36 6.51 -8.53
N ARG A 74 -8.81 7.64 -8.07
CA ARG A 74 -9.50 8.92 -8.19
C ARG A 74 -9.48 9.27 -9.67
N GLY A 75 -10.63 9.14 -10.33
CA GLY A 75 -10.77 9.50 -11.73
C GLY A 75 -10.25 10.92 -11.96
N LEU A 76 -9.08 11.05 -12.58
CA LEU A 76 -8.83 12.18 -13.44
C LEU A 76 -9.79 12.01 -14.63
N PRO A 77 -10.52 13.06 -15.06
CA PRO A 77 -11.34 12.95 -16.23
C PRO A 77 -10.45 12.51 -17.39
N LEU A 78 -10.79 11.38 -18.00
CA LEU A 78 -10.25 11.02 -19.30
C LEU A 78 -10.68 12.14 -20.23
N GLN A 79 -9.75 13.04 -20.59
CA GLN A 79 -10.00 13.97 -21.67
C GLN A 79 -10.18 13.16 -22.96
N PRO A 80 -11.21 13.49 -23.77
CA PRO A 80 -11.62 12.72 -24.94
C PRO A 80 -10.58 12.69 -26.05
#